data_AF-A0A969G3P9-F1
#
_entry.id   AF-A0A969G3P9-F1
#
_cell.length_a   1.000
_cell.length_b   1.000
_cell.length_c   1.000
_cell.angle_alpha   90.00
_cell.angle_beta   90.00
_cell.angle_gamma   90.00
#
_symmetry.space_group_name_H-M   'P 1'
#
loop_
_entity.id
_entity.type
_entity.pdbx_description
1 polymer ?
#
loop_
_entity_poly.entity_id
_entity_poly.type
_entity_poly.pdbx_seq_one_letter_code
_entity_poly.pdbx_strand_id
1 'polypeptide(L)'
;SLLFSLAIPAQAIESGIHAGAWRGPLIQKNLFARVLVLFCIASYLDRSPSKLWNGLRLLTVLLCILLIVLSNSKSGLAILILLLGFIILQRFIYRLFLKNPITLVPALCATLLATISALGMIVFNADTLVGIFGKSLTLSGRTTIWSALITKISERPLLGYGYEGFWKGIYGESSYVGKVFGTTYIPPHSHNGILELTLAFGFIGLGFFLVSFFANMKFSLSLPVFLKSYESYWPLVYLCFLVLYNQTESTLVSHNSIFWALYVSLTFSKANALIKTSIDNQSIDHQSIDYQSIDSPTNRDSMNPLPSPHSSSQVARNE
;
A
#
# COMPACT_ATOMS: atom_id res chain seq x y z
N SER A 1 8.82 -8.73 -19.98
CA SER A 1 8.75 -7.39 -20.60
C SER A 1 9.92 -7.07 -21.50
N LEU A 2 11.17 -7.02 -21.01
CA LEU A 2 12.34 -6.72 -21.85
C LEU A 2 12.43 -7.61 -23.10
N LEU A 3 12.37 -8.93 -22.92
CA LEU A 3 12.42 -9.89 -24.03
C LEU A 3 11.26 -9.69 -25.02
N PHE A 4 10.04 -9.48 -24.52
CA PHE A 4 8.88 -9.19 -25.37
C PHE A 4 9.08 -7.90 -26.18
N SER A 5 9.61 -6.85 -25.56
CA SER A 5 9.88 -5.57 -26.21
C SER A 5 10.96 -5.66 -27.28
N LEU A 6 11.96 -6.52 -27.10
CA LEU A 6 13.00 -6.75 -28.10
C LEU A 6 12.53 -7.67 -29.23
N ALA A 7 11.72 -8.68 -28.92
CA ALA A 7 11.21 -9.64 -29.90
C ALA A 7 10.12 -9.05 -30.81
N ILE A 8 9.25 -8.19 -30.25
CA ILE A 8 8.09 -7.63 -30.96
C ILE A 8 7.98 -6.11 -30.69
N PRO A 9 8.96 -5.30 -31.14
CA PRO A 9 9.01 -3.87 -30.82
C PRO A 9 7.77 -3.10 -31.32
N ALA A 10 7.21 -3.49 -32.46
CA ALA A 10 6.01 -2.88 -33.03
C ALA A 10 4.77 -2.95 -32.10
N GLN A 11 4.68 -3.97 -31.26
CA GLN A 11 3.59 -4.13 -30.29
C GLN A 11 3.96 -3.60 -28.90
N ALA A 12 5.25 -3.43 -28.61
CA ALA A 12 5.74 -3.10 -27.29
C ALA A 12 6.17 -1.63 -27.12
N ILE A 13 6.24 -0.88 -28.22
CA ILE A 13 6.59 0.54 -28.26
C ILE A 13 5.38 1.31 -28.80
N GLU A 14 4.99 2.39 -28.13
CA GLU A 14 3.87 3.22 -28.55
C GLU A 14 4.18 4.00 -29.84
N SER A 15 3.12 4.29 -30.60
CA SER A 15 3.11 5.12 -31.79
C SER A 15 2.26 6.39 -31.57
N GLY A 16 2.30 7.34 -32.51
CA GLY A 16 1.53 8.59 -32.41
C GLY A 16 2.11 9.58 -31.39
N ILE A 17 1.26 10.15 -30.52
CA ILE A 17 1.62 11.21 -29.57
C ILE A 17 2.71 10.76 -28.56
N HIS A 18 2.84 9.46 -28.34
CA HIS A 18 3.82 8.87 -27.42
C HIS A 18 4.87 8.01 -28.15
N ALA A 19 5.15 8.32 -29.42
CA ALA A 19 6.11 7.57 -30.23
C ALA A 19 7.43 7.31 -29.50
N GLY A 20 7.88 6.05 -29.51
CA GLY A 20 9.14 5.62 -28.91
C GLY A 20 9.07 5.25 -27.43
N ALA A 21 7.94 5.48 -26.75
CA ALA A 21 7.76 5.07 -25.36
C ALA A 21 7.51 3.55 -25.24
N TRP A 22 8.28 2.87 -24.40
CA TRP A 22 8.09 1.45 -24.16
C TRP A 22 6.88 1.18 -23.24
N ARG A 23 6.02 0.25 -23.65
CA ARG A 23 4.88 -0.25 -22.84
C ARG A 23 4.94 -1.75 -22.57
N GLY A 24 5.92 -2.46 -23.15
CA GLY A 24 6.03 -3.91 -23.01
C GLY A 24 4.76 -4.62 -23.48
N PRO A 25 4.32 -5.70 -22.82
CA PRO A 25 3.08 -6.39 -23.19
C PRO A 25 1.81 -5.66 -22.71
N LEU A 26 1.94 -4.53 -22.00
CA LEU A 26 0.80 -3.82 -21.44
C LEU A 26 0.23 -2.82 -22.43
N ILE A 27 -1.02 -2.41 -22.21
CA ILE A 27 -1.79 -1.58 -23.13
C ILE A 27 -1.21 -0.15 -23.24
N GLN A 28 -0.66 0.39 -22.15
CA GLN A 28 -0.20 1.78 -22.08
C GLN A 28 1.12 1.92 -21.31
N LYS A 29 1.95 2.89 -21.69
CA LYS A 29 3.25 3.19 -21.08
C LYS A 29 3.16 3.56 -19.59
N ASN A 30 2.09 4.24 -19.17
CA ASN A 30 1.93 4.66 -17.77
C ASN A 30 1.54 3.48 -16.88
N LEU A 31 0.71 2.56 -17.37
CA LEU A 31 0.43 1.31 -16.69
C LEU A 31 1.70 0.47 -16.57
N PHE A 32 2.51 0.42 -17.63
CA PHE A 32 3.80 -0.26 -17.65
C PHE A 32 4.76 0.29 -16.59
N ALA A 33 4.98 1.60 -16.57
CA ALA A 33 5.81 2.23 -15.56
C ALA A 33 5.31 1.97 -14.13
N ARG A 34 3.98 2.03 -13.91
CA ARG A 34 3.37 1.80 -12.60
C ARG A 34 3.61 0.40 -12.05
N VAL A 35 3.41 -0.62 -12.90
CA VAL A 35 3.71 -2.02 -12.54
C VAL A 35 5.19 -2.16 -12.21
N LEU A 36 6.08 -1.60 -13.05
CA LEU A 36 7.53 -1.67 -12.82
C LEU A 36 7.97 -0.95 -11.54
N VAL A 37 7.35 0.18 -11.16
CA VAL A 37 7.67 0.86 -9.91
C VAL A 37 7.30 -0.01 -8.71
N LEU A 38 6.12 -0.64 -8.73
CA LEU A 38 5.70 -1.56 -7.67
C LEU A 38 6.67 -2.73 -7.55
N PHE A 39 7.02 -3.38 -8.67
CA PHE A 39 7.99 -4.48 -8.69
C PHE A 39 9.39 -4.04 -8.24
N CYS A 40 9.86 -2.88 -8.69
CA CYS A 40 11.14 -2.31 -8.30
C CYS A 40 11.25 -2.14 -6.78
N ILE A 41 10.19 -1.60 -6.16
CA ILE A 41 10.17 -1.36 -4.71
C ILE A 41 10.04 -2.67 -3.94
N ALA A 42 9.18 -3.58 -4.39
CA ALA A 42 9.04 -4.91 -3.78
C ALA A 42 10.38 -5.65 -3.80
N SER A 43 11.03 -5.74 -4.96
CA SER A 43 12.35 -6.36 -5.08
C SER A 43 13.41 -5.63 -4.26
N TYR A 44 13.38 -4.29 -4.18
CA TYR A 44 14.35 -3.57 -3.35
C TYR A 44 14.26 -3.92 -1.86
N LEU A 45 13.04 -4.18 -1.37
CA LEU A 45 12.75 -4.50 0.02
C LEU A 45 12.85 -6.00 0.35
N ASP A 46 12.78 -6.89 -0.62
CA ASP A 46 12.90 -8.34 -0.42
C ASP A 46 14.38 -8.76 -0.25
N ARG A 47 14.97 -8.74 0.95
CA ARG A 47 16.35 -9.25 1.14
C ARG A 47 16.34 -10.74 1.45
N SER A 48 17.28 -11.45 0.84
CA SER A 48 17.56 -12.85 1.14
C SER A 48 18.90 -12.98 1.87
N PRO A 49 19.11 -14.01 2.71
CA PRO A 49 20.44 -14.35 3.21
C PRO A 49 21.39 -14.86 2.10
N SER A 50 20.85 -15.36 0.97
CA SER A 50 21.65 -15.88 -0.14
C SER A 50 22.23 -14.76 -1.00
N LYS A 51 23.54 -14.83 -1.27
CA LYS A 51 24.25 -13.91 -2.17
C LYS A 51 23.68 -13.95 -3.60
N LEU A 52 23.32 -15.15 -4.09
CA LEU A 52 22.74 -15.31 -5.43
C LEU A 52 21.40 -14.58 -5.55
N TRP A 53 20.49 -14.82 -4.60
CA TRP A 53 19.17 -14.17 -4.59
C TRP A 53 19.29 -12.65 -4.44
N ASN A 54 20.22 -12.16 -3.61
CA ASN A 54 20.50 -10.73 -3.52
C ASN A 54 21.04 -10.13 -4.82
N GLY A 55 21.85 -10.88 -5.59
CA GLY A 55 22.34 -10.47 -6.91
C GLY A 55 21.21 -10.39 -7.93
N LEU A 56 20.37 -11.43 -8.03
CA LEU A 56 19.19 -11.47 -8.91
C LEU A 56 18.21 -10.34 -8.60
N ARG A 57 18.01 -10.05 -7.33
CA ARG A 57 17.21 -8.95 -6.85
C ARG A 57 17.75 -7.59 -7.30
N LEU A 58 19.05 -7.34 -7.14
CA LEU A 58 19.67 -6.09 -7.59
C LEU A 58 19.57 -5.95 -9.11
N LEU A 59 19.80 -7.04 -9.85
CA LEU A 59 19.59 -7.07 -11.30
C LEU A 59 18.14 -6.72 -11.66
N THR A 60 17.16 -7.27 -10.94
CA THR A 60 15.74 -6.97 -11.15
C THR A 60 15.42 -5.49 -10.91
N VAL A 61 15.96 -4.89 -9.84
CA VAL A 61 15.81 -3.46 -9.56
C VAL A 61 16.40 -2.62 -10.69
N LEU A 62 17.62 -2.92 -11.14
CA LEU A 62 18.27 -2.20 -12.24
C LEU A 62 17.50 -2.33 -13.55
N LEU A 63 16.98 -3.52 -13.86
CA LEU A 63 16.15 -3.75 -15.04
C LEU A 63 14.82 -2.98 -14.97
N CYS A 64 14.19 -2.90 -13.79
CA CYS A 64 12.97 -2.11 -13.62
C CYS A 64 13.25 -0.63 -13.85
N ILE A 65 14.32 -0.08 -13.27
CA ILE A 65 14.72 1.32 -13.47
C ILE A 65 14.96 1.61 -14.96
N LEU A 66 15.72 0.74 -15.64
CA LEU A 66 15.98 0.86 -17.07
C LEU A 66 14.67 0.89 -17.88
N LEU A 67 13.77 -0.07 -17.63
CA LEU A 67 12.50 -0.15 -18.36
C LEU A 67 11.56 1.03 -18.05
N ILE A 68 11.60 1.59 -16.85
CA ILE A 68 10.85 2.80 -16.50
C ILE A 68 11.40 4.00 -17.28
N VAL A 69 12.74 4.15 -17.39
CA VAL A 69 13.35 5.21 -18.21
C VAL A 69 12.96 5.04 -19.68
N LEU A 70 13.04 3.82 -20.22
CA LEU A 70 12.63 3.52 -21.61
C LEU A 70 11.13 3.72 -21.85
N SER A 71 10.29 3.62 -20.82
CA SER A 71 8.86 3.90 -20.93
C SER A 71 8.55 5.37 -21.17
N ASN A 72 9.52 6.26 -20.94
CA ASN A 72 9.35 7.72 -21.04
C ASN A 72 8.10 8.22 -20.27
N SER A 73 7.84 7.60 -19.12
CA SER A 73 6.75 7.97 -18.20
C SER A 73 7.29 8.91 -17.13
N LYS A 74 7.04 10.21 -17.31
CA LYS A 74 7.47 11.26 -16.35
C LYS A 74 6.89 11.04 -14.96
N SER A 75 5.60 10.65 -14.87
CA SER A 75 4.94 10.34 -13.60
C SER A 75 5.55 9.11 -12.93
N GLY A 76 5.82 8.05 -13.70
CA GLY A 76 6.46 6.85 -13.18
C GLY A 76 7.84 7.11 -12.57
N LEU A 77 8.69 7.88 -13.26
CA LEU A 77 10.00 8.28 -12.75
C LEU A 77 9.90 9.15 -11.49
N ALA A 78 9.03 10.18 -11.51
CA ALA A 78 8.85 11.06 -10.37
C ALA A 78 8.38 10.28 -9.12
N ILE A 79 7.40 9.39 -9.28
CA ILE A 79 6.89 8.57 -8.18
C ILE A 79 7.95 7.58 -7.68
N LEU A 80 8.76 6.99 -8.57
CA LEU A 80 9.88 6.12 -8.16
C LEU A 80 10.87 6.89 -7.28
N ILE A 81 11.31 8.08 -7.70
CA ILE A 81 12.27 8.90 -6.96
C ILE A 81 11.69 9.27 -5.58
N LEU A 82 10.43 9.72 -5.54
CA LEU A 82 9.74 10.06 -4.29
C LEU A 82 9.65 8.85 -3.36
N LEU A 83 9.31 7.66 -3.87
CA LEU A 83 9.20 6.45 -3.07
C LEU A 83 10.56 5.95 -2.56
N LEU A 84 11.62 6.02 -3.38
CA LEU A 84 12.97 5.70 -2.93
C LEU A 84 13.44 6.67 -1.83
N GLY A 85 13.21 7.97 -2.03
CA GLY A 85 13.47 8.99 -1.01
C GLY A 85 12.70 8.73 0.28
N PHE A 86 11.40 8.40 0.16
CA PHE A 86 10.55 8.01 1.29
C PHE A 86 11.12 6.80 2.03
N ILE A 87 11.51 5.72 1.33
CA ILE A 87 12.10 4.52 1.95
C ILE A 87 13.42 4.84 2.67
N ILE A 88 14.30 5.63 2.05
CA ILE A 88 15.59 6.01 2.66
C ILE A 88 15.35 6.83 3.93
N LEU A 89 14.45 7.80 3.87
CA LEU A 89 14.12 8.67 5.00
C LEU A 89 13.44 7.89 6.14
N GLN A 90 12.52 6.98 5.82
CA GLN A 90 11.90 6.08 6.78
C GLN A 90 12.95 5.20 7.49
N ARG A 91 13.93 4.66 6.76
CA ARG A 91 15.04 3.90 7.35
C ARG A 91 15.92 4.75 8.26
N PHE A 92 16.18 5.99 7.86
CA PHE A 92 16.96 6.92 8.68
C PHE A 92 16.24 7.25 9.99
N ILE A 93 14.96 7.65 9.91
CA ILE A 93 14.11 7.93 11.07
C ILE A 93 13.98 6.73 11.98
N TYR A 94 13.78 5.53 11.43
CA TYR A 94 13.75 4.29 12.20
C TYR A 94 15.02 4.12 13.05
N ARG A 95 16.20 4.26 12.44
CA ARG A 95 17.48 4.11 13.17
C ARG A 95 17.63 5.14 14.29
N LEU A 96 17.11 6.35 14.10
CA LEU A 96 17.18 7.42 15.10
C LEU A 96 16.19 7.22 16.26
N PHE A 97 14.96 6.77 15.96
CA PHE A 97 13.84 6.81 16.90
C PHE A 97 13.28 5.44 17.28
N LEU A 98 13.95 4.34 16.92
CA LEU A 98 13.48 2.96 17.21
C LEU A 98 13.14 2.73 18.69
N LYS A 99 13.87 3.37 19.61
CA LYS A 99 13.68 3.20 21.06
C LYS A 99 12.49 3.98 21.60
N ASN A 100 11.93 4.92 20.85
CA ASN A 100 10.87 5.81 21.32
C ASN A 100 9.70 5.87 20.31
N PRO A 101 8.71 4.97 20.43
CA PRO A 101 7.60 4.92 19.47
C PRO A 101 6.77 6.22 19.44
N ILE A 102 6.77 6.99 20.55
CA ILE A 102 6.07 8.26 20.67
C ILE A 102 6.62 9.29 19.67
N THR A 103 7.93 9.28 19.39
CA THR A 103 8.54 10.18 18.39
C THR A 103 8.62 9.55 17.00
N LEU A 104 8.73 8.22 16.92
CA LEU A 104 8.80 7.50 15.65
C LEU A 104 7.53 7.71 14.82
N VAL A 105 6.34 7.42 15.37
CA VAL A 105 5.08 7.44 14.61
C VAL A 105 4.78 8.83 14.00
N PRO A 106 4.87 9.96 14.76
CA PRO A 106 4.71 11.28 14.18
C PRO A 106 5.72 11.59 13.07
N ALA A 107 6.97 11.16 13.22
CA ALA A 107 7.99 11.36 12.18
C ALA A 107 7.67 10.58 10.90
N LEU A 108 7.18 9.33 11.00
CA LEU A 108 6.74 8.57 9.82
C LEU A 108 5.54 9.25 9.14
N CYS A 109 4.56 9.74 9.90
CA CYS A 109 3.44 10.49 9.37
C CYS A 109 3.88 11.79 8.68
N ALA A 110 4.80 12.54 9.28
CA ALA A 110 5.33 13.79 8.72
C ALA A 110 6.01 13.55 7.37
N THR A 111 6.80 12.49 7.23
CA THR A 111 7.43 12.15 5.95
C THR A 111 6.45 11.67 4.89
N LEU A 112 5.40 10.95 5.28
CA LEU A 112 4.33 10.56 4.36
C LEU A 112 3.62 11.80 3.82
N LEU A 113 3.23 12.72 4.70
CA LEU A 113 2.62 13.99 4.32
C LEU A 113 3.56 14.81 3.43
N ALA A 114 4.84 14.94 3.79
CA ALA A 114 5.83 15.66 2.98
C ALA A 114 5.97 15.05 1.57
N THR A 115 5.97 13.72 1.46
CA THR A 115 6.07 13.02 0.16
C THR A 115 4.84 13.25 -0.70
N ILE A 116 3.64 13.18 -0.12
CA ILE A 116 2.38 13.46 -0.82
C ILE A 116 2.33 14.92 -1.26
N SER A 117 2.69 15.86 -0.37
CA SER A 117 2.74 17.29 -0.66
C SER A 117 3.77 17.61 -1.76
N ALA A 118 4.93 16.95 -1.77
CA ALA A 118 5.93 17.12 -2.83
C ALA A 118 5.38 16.71 -4.20
N LEU A 119 4.65 15.59 -4.29
CA LEU A 119 3.98 15.22 -5.53
C LEU A 119 2.89 16.22 -5.92
N GLY A 120 2.07 16.66 -4.95
CA GLY A 120 1.06 17.69 -5.18
C GLY A 120 1.67 18.95 -5.79
N MET A 121 2.76 19.44 -5.22
CA MET A 121 3.50 20.58 -5.75
C MET A 121 3.98 20.35 -7.19
N ILE A 122 4.51 19.17 -7.51
CA ILE A 122 4.94 18.83 -8.88
C ILE A 122 3.75 18.83 -9.85
N VAL A 123 2.61 18.25 -9.46
CA VAL A 123 1.42 18.12 -10.32
C VAL A 123 0.75 19.47 -10.54
N PHE A 124 0.53 20.25 -9.47
CA PHE A 124 -0.17 21.53 -9.56
C PHE A 124 0.68 22.66 -10.14
N ASN A 125 2.01 22.60 -10.00
CA ASN A 125 2.93 23.59 -10.59
C ASN A 125 3.53 23.11 -11.91
N ALA A 126 3.06 22.00 -12.46
CA ALA A 126 3.66 21.44 -13.67
C ALA A 126 3.64 22.44 -14.84
N ASP A 127 2.59 23.24 -14.98
CA ASP A 127 2.49 24.24 -16.06
C ASP A 127 3.52 25.37 -15.89
N THR A 128 3.78 25.82 -14.65
CA THR A 128 4.82 26.82 -14.32
C THR A 128 6.23 26.24 -14.50
N LEU A 129 6.43 24.97 -14.11
CA LEU A 129 7.70 24.26 -14.25
C LEU A 129 8.01 23.90 -15.72
N VAL A 130 6.98 23.67 -16.54
CA VAL A 130 7.07 23.38 -17.98
C VAL A 130 7.09 24.65 -18.83
N GLY A 131 6.65 25.80 -18.30
CA GLY A 131 6.85 27.11 -18.92
C GLY A 131 8.33 27.46 -19.21
N ILE A 132 9.26 26.78 -18.53
CA ILE A 132 10.72 26.88 -18.74
C ILE A 132 11.22 25.90 -19.84
N PHE A 133 10.44 24.87 -20.19
CA PHE A 133 10.85 23.78 -21.10
C PHE A 133 9.94 23.55 -22.32
N GLY A 134 9.04 24.48 -22.63
CA GLY A 134 8.19 24.41 -23.82
C GLY A 134 6.97 23.50 -23.61
N LYS A 135 5.79 24.14 -23.64
CA LYS A 135 4.42 23.59 -23.65
C LYS A 135 4.28 22.06 -23.63
N SER A 136 3.78 21.51 -22.52
CA SER A 136 3.05 20.24 -22.53
C SER A 136 1.59 20.46 -22.10
N LEU A 137 0.65 20.32 -23.05
CA LEU A 137 -0.81 20.41 -22.84
C LEU A 137 -1.40 19.27 -21.98
N THR A 138 -0.60 18.41 -21.36
CA THR A 138 -1.08 17.17 -20.73
C THR A 138 -1.54 17.33 -19.28
N LEU A 139 -1.15 18.40 -18.59
CA LEU A 139 -1.50 18.66 -17.18
C LEU A 139 -2.65 19.66 -17.03
N SER A 140 -2.70 20.73 -17.83
CA SER A 140 -3.82 21.70 -17.83
C SER A 140 -5.18 21.07 -18.16
N GLY A 141 -5.22 19.96 -18.90
CA GLY A 141 -6.45 19.21 -19.13
C GLY A 141 -7.05 18.62 -17.84
N ARG A 142 -6.23 18.17 -16.89
CA ARG A 142 -6.72 17.47 -15.70
C ARG A 142 -7.55 18.36 -14.79
N THR A 143 -7.14 19.61 -14.58
CA THR A 143 -7.90 20.56 -13.75
C THR A 143 -9.27 20.85 -14.33
N THR A 144 -9.38 20.92 -15.67
CA THR A 144 -10.65 21.08 -16.39
C THR A 144 -11.53 19.83 -16.30
N ILE A 145 -10.93 18.62 -16.39
CA ILE A 145 -11.67 17.38 -16.13
C ILE A 145 -12.20 17.41 -14.71
N TRP A 146 -11.35 17.70 -13.73
CA TRP A 146 -11.72 17.63 -12.32
C TRP A 146 -12.80 18.63 -11.94
N SER A 147 -12.78 19.85 -12.47
CA SER A 147 -13.86 20.82 -12.24
C SER A 147 -15.20 20.31 -12.78
N ALA A 148 -15.22 19.75 -14.00
CA ALA A 148 -16.41 19.15 -14.58
C ALA A 148 -16.93 17.96 -13.76
N LEU A 149 -16.02 17.12 -13.26
CA LEU A 149 -16.37 15.97 -12.43
C LEU A 149 -16.88 16.39 -11.04
N ILE A 150 -16.33 17.45 -10.45
CA ILE A 150 -16.82 17.98 -9.17
C ILE A 150 -18.27 18.47 -9.33
N THR A 151 -18.61 19.15 -10.43
CA THR A 151 -20.00 19.50 -10.75
C THR A 151 -20.88 18.26 -10.86
N LYS A 152 -20.39 17.18 -11.47
CA LYS A 152 -21.18 15.94 -11.58
C LYS A 152 -21.31 15.20 -10.24
N ILE A 153 -20.27 15.19 -9.41
CA ILE A 153 -20.33 14.64 -8.05
C ILE A 153 -21.39 15.38 -7.22
N SER A 154 -21.54 16.70 -7.36
CA SER A 154 -22.54 17.45 -6.61
C SER A 154 -23.99 17.15 -7.02
N GLU A 155 -24.22 16.64 -8.24
CA GLU A 155 -25.54 16.16 -8.67
C GLU A 155 -25.95 14.84 -7.99
N ARG A 156 -24.98 13.96 -7.67
CA ARG A 156 -25.22 12.65 -7.02
C ARG A 156 -24.24 12.38 -5.88
N PRO A 157 -24.24 13.19 -4.81
CA PRO A 157 -23.16 13.21 -3.83
C PRO A 157 -23.08 11.96 -2.96
N LEU A 158 -24.21 11.30 -2.68
CA LEU A 158 -24.24 10.20 -1.70
C LEU A 158 -23.81 8.86 -2.28
N LEU A 159 -24.43 8.43 -3.39
CA LEU A 159 -24.23 7.11 -4.00
C LEU A 159 -23.52 7.16 -5.36
N GLY A 160 -23.30 8.35 -5.93
CA GLY A 160 -22.68 8.50 -7.25
C GLY A 160 -23.54 7.96 -8.40
N TYR A 161 -22.86 7.55 -9.47
CA TYR A 161 -23.43 7.09 -10.73
C TYR A 161 -23.37 5.56 -10.90
N GLY A 162 -22.85 4.84 -9.92
CA GLY A 162 -22.60 3.40 -9.97
C GLY A 162 -21.26 3.05 -10.61
N TYR A 163 -20.76 1.86 -10.30
CA TYR A 163 -19.51 1.33 -10.85
C TYR A 163 -19.56 1.26 -12.38
N GLU A 164 -18.58 1.86 -13.05
CA GLU A 164 -18.54 2.01 -14.53
C GLU A 164 -19.80 2.69 -15.13
N GLY A 165 -20.62 3.35 -14.30
CA GLY A 165 -21.89 3.93 -14.70
C GLY A 165 -21.77 5.30 -15.37
N PHE A 166 -20.70 6.04 -15.07
CA PHE A 166 -20.49 7.42 -15.51
C PHE A 166 -19.88 7.54 -16.92
N TRP A 167 -18.83 6.77 -17.19
CA TRP A 167 -18.01 6.84 -18.42
C TRP A 167 -18.64 6.09 -19.61
N LYS A 168 -19.84 6.51 -20.04
CA LYS A 168 -20.56 5.92 -21.19
C LYS A 168 -20.43 6.72 -22.49
N GLY A 169 -19.38 7.53 -22.61
CA GLY A 169 -19.10 8.35 -23.79
C GLY A 169 -20.19 9.41 -24.04
N ILE A 170 -20.54 9.62 -25.31
CA ILE A 170 -21.48 10.66 -25.75
C ILE A 170 -22.92 10.41 -25.28
N TYR A 171 -23.27 9.16 -24.99
CA TYR A 171 -24.62 8.77 -24.54
C TYR A 171 -24.73 8.75 -23.00
N GLY A 172 -23.66 9.07 -22.29
CA GLY A 172 -23.59 9.09 -20.84
C GLY A 172 -23.39 10.47 -20.25
N GLU A 173 -23.30 10.50 -18.92
CA GLU A 173 -22.99 11.70 -18.13
C GLU A 173 -21.60 12.26 -18.44
N SER A 174 -20.66 11.40 -18.86
CA SER A 174 -19.33 11.81 -19.34
C SER A 174 -19.36 12.74 -20.55
N SER A 175 -20.47 12.82 -21.30
CA SER A 175 -20.64 13.80 -22.40
C SER A 175 -20.53 15.25 -21.92
N TYR A 176 -20.90 15.52 -20.66
CA TYR A 176 -20.73 16.83 -20.04
C TYR A 176 -19.26 17.25 -19.98
N VAL A 177 -18.35 16.31 -19.70
CA VAL A 177 -16.91 16.59 -19.66
C VAL A 177 -16.41 17.09 -21.02
N GLY A 178 -16.81 16.42 -22.12
CA GLY A 178 -16.47 16.88 -23.47
C GLY A 178 -16.99 18.30 -23.78
N LYS A 179 -18.23 18.61 -23.35
CA LYS A 179 -18.82 19.95 -23.49
C LYS A 179 -18.02 21.02 -22.74
N VAL A 180 -17.56 20.75 -21.52
CA VAL A 180 -16.72 21.68 -20.74
C VAL A 180 -15.37 21.93 -21.43
N PHE A 181 -14.82 20.91 -22.09
CA PHE A 181 -13.62 21.06 -22.91
C PHE A 181 -13.85 21.83 -24.22
N GLY A 182 -15.10 22.04 -24.64
CA GLY A 182 -15.40 22.60 -25.95
C GLY A 182 -15.01 21.66 -27.10
N THR A 183 -14.90 20.35 -26.85
CA THR A 183 -14.50 19.36 -27.86
C THR A 183 -15.43 18.16 -27.87
N THR A 184 -15.39 17.36 -28.94
CA THR A 184 -16.05 16.05 -28.98
C THR A 184 -15.25 14.96 -28.25
N TYR A 185 -14.03 15.28 -27.80
CA TYR A 185 -13.19 14.35 -27.06
C TYR A 185 -13.72 14.17 -25.64
N ILE A 186 -14.03 12.93 -25.29
CA ILE A 186 -14.44 12.53 -23.93
C ILE A 186 -13.30 11.70 -23.35
N PRO A 187 -12.65 12.15 -22.26
CA PRO A 187 -11.61 11.36 -21.63
C PRO A 187 -12.20 10.04 -21.12
N PRO A 188 -11.43 8.94 -21.17
CA PRO A 188 -11.91 7.62 -20.73
C PRO A 188 -12.03 7.51 -19.21
N HIS A 189 -11.37 8.39 -18.46
CA HIS A 189 -11.37 8.43 -17.00
C HIS A 189 -10.86 9.79 -16.47
N SER A 190 -11.03 10.02 -15.18
CA SER A 190 -10.65 11.25 -14.45
C SER A 190 -9.15 11.43 -14.25
N HIS A 191 -8.35 10.38 -14.43
CA HIS A 191 -6.94 10.33 -14.04
C HIS A 191 -6.71 10.63 -12.54
N ASN A 192 -7.70 10.35 -11.70
CA ASN A 192 -7.61 10.48 -10.25
C ASN A 192 -8.50 9.41 -9.58
N GLY A 193 -7.89 8.49 -8.85
CA GLY A 193 -8.62 7.38 -8.23
C GLY A 193 -9.66 7.81 -7.19
N ILE A 194 -9.46 8.95 -6.51
CA ILE A 194 -10.42 9.46 -5.52
C ILE A 194 -11.66 10.01 -6.24
N LEU A 195 -11.47 10.74 -7.34
CA LEU A 195 -12.59 11.22 -8.15
C LEU A 195 -13.35 10.06 -8.79
N GLU A 196 -12.67 9.04 -9.33
CA GLU A 196 -13.35 7.83 -9.82
C GLU A 196 -14.18 7.15 -8.74
N LEU A 197 -13.59 6.93 -7.56
CA LEU A 197 -14.29 6.28 -6.45
C LEU A 197 -15.53 7.08 -6.04
N THR A 198 -15.40 8.40 -5.97
CA THR A 198 -16.50 9.30 -5.58
C THR A 198 -17.56 9.40 -6.67
N LEU A 199 -17.19 9.39 -7.95
CA LEU A 199 -18.15 9.32 -9.06
C LEU A 199 -18.92 8.00 -9.05
N ALA A 200 -18.25 6.88 -8.76
CA ALA A 200 -18.88 5.57 -8.77
C ALA A 200 -19.80 5.35 -7.56
N PHE A 201 -19.37 5.75 -6.36
CA PHE A 201 -20.02 5.37 -5.10
C PHE A 201 -20.38 6.53 -4.17
N GLY A 202 -20.16 7.77 -4.62
CA GLY A 202 -20.40 8.98 -3.83
C GLY A 202 -19.52 9.08 -2.58
N PHE A 203 -19.88 10.02 -1.71
CA PHE A 203 -19.20 10.25 -0.43
C PHE A 203 -19.37 9.08 0.54
N ILE A 204 -20.40 8.24 0.40
CA ILE A 204 -20.56 7.04 1.21
C ILE A 204 -19.44 6.04 0.89
N GLY A 205 -19.23 5.73 -0.39
CA GLY A 205 -18.14 4.84 -0.81
C GLY A 205 -16.76 5.41 -0.50
N LEU A 206 -16.58 6.72 -0.68
CA LEU A 206 -15.35 7.40 -0.25
C LEU A 206 -15.13 7.27 1.25
N GLY A 207 -16.17 7.44 2.07
CA GLY A 207 -16.12 7.28 3.52
C GLY A 207 -15.64 5.88 3.93
N PHE A 208 -16.21 4.83 3.34
CA PHE A 208 -15.76 3.46 3.62
C PHE A 208 -14.30 3.22 3.22
N PHE A 209 -13.89 3.72 2.05
CA PHE A 209 -12.50 3.64 1.64
C PHE A 209 -11.58 4.37 2.61
N LEU A 210 -11.91 5.59 3.05
CA LEU A 210 -11.10 6.37 3.98
C LEU A 210 -10.97 5.66 5.33
N VAL A 211 -12.08 5.12 5.88
CA VAL A 211 -12.04 4.34 7.11
C VAL A 211 -11.10 3.14 6.97
N SER A 212 -11.24 2.37 5.88
CA SER A 212 -10.36 1.23 5.57
C SER A 212 -8.90 1.67 5.42
N PHE A 213 -8.65 2.76 4.69
CA PHE A 213 -7.32 3.30 4.42
C PHE A 213 -6.63 3.73 5.71
N PHE A 214 -7.30 4.52 6.56
CA PHE A 214 -6.74 4.95 7.84
C PHE A 214 -6.53 3.78 8.80
N ALA A 215 -7.40 2.76 8.76
CA ALA A 215 -7.21 1.55 9.56
C ALA A 215 -5.98 0.75 9.09
N ASN A 216 -5.76 0.63 7.78
CA ASN A 216 -4.55 0.01 7.21
C ASN A 216 -3.30 0.85 7.48
N MET A 217 -3.41 2.17 7.47
CA MET A 217 -2.30 3.07 7.79
C MET A 217 -1.87 2.93 9.26
N LYS A 218 -2.82 2.93 10.20
CA LYS A 218 -2.54 2.68 11.63
C LYS A 218 -1.86 1.33 11.84
N PHE A 219 -2.38 0.28 11.20
CA PHE A 219 -1.76 -1.05 11.24
C PHE A 219 -0.33 -1.02 10.69
N SER A 220 -0.13 -0.42 9.52
CA SER A 220 1.18 -0.33 8.86
C SER A 220 2.21 0.47 9.68
N LEU A 221 1.78 1.52 10.38
CA LEU A 221 2.65 2.31 11.28
C LEU A 221 3.04 1.55 12.55
N SER A 222 2.21 0.59 12.97
CA SER A 222 2.48 -0.21 14.17
C SER A 222 3.46 -1.35 13.93
N LEU A 223 3.52 -1.89 12.69
CA LEU A 223 4.35 -3.05 12.36
C LEU A 223 5.85 -2.83 12.63
N PRO A 224 6.48 -1.69 12.28
CA PRO A 224 7.90 -1.46 12.61
C PRO A 224 8.20 -1.41 14.10
N VAL A 225 7.24 -0.98 14.92
CA VAL A 225 7.38 -0.94 16.37
C VAL A 225 7.39 -2.35 16.96
N PHE A 226 6.50 -3.23 16.47
CA PHE A 226 6.35 -4.59 16.97
C PHE A 226 7.39 -5.56 16.39
N LEU A 227 7.56 -5.58 15.07
CA LEU A 227 8.40 -6.57 14.38
C LEU A 227 9.88 -6.20 14.38
N LYS A 228 10.23 -4.93 14.60
CA LYS A 228 11.61 -4.39 14.60
C LYS A 228 12.44 -4.81 13.37
N SER A 229 11.77 -5.11 12.27
CA SER A 229 12.36 -5.53 10.99
C SER A 229 12.18 -4.43 9.96
N TYR A 230 13.13 -4.32 9.03
CA TYR A 230 13.05 -3.36 7.94
C TYR A 230 11.95 -3.72 6.91
N GLU A 231 11.53 -4.99 6.85
CA GLU A 231 10.47 -5.47 5.94
C GLU A 231 9.08 -5.01 6.37
N SER A 232 8.92 -4.73 7.67
CA SER A 232 7.66 -4.25 8.26
C SER A 232 7.14 -2.93 7.67
N TYR A 233 8.00 -2.19 6.95
CA TYR A 233 7.66 -0.96 6.25
C TYR A 233 6.92 -1.17 4.93
N TRP A 234 6.95 -2.38 4.37
CA TRP A 234 6.33 -2.66 3.07
C TRP A 234 4.88 -2.18 2.96
N PRO A 235 3.98 -2.46 3.93
CA PRO A 235 2.61 -1.95 3.90
C PRO A 235 2.52 -0.43 3.83
N LEU A 236 3.36 0.28 4.60
CA LEU A 236 3.36 1.75 4.62
C LEU A 236 3.87 2.33 3.29
N VAL A 237 4.93 1.74 2.73
CA VAL A 237 5.48 2.12 1.41
C VAL A 237 4.46 1.85 0.31
N TYR A 238 3.75 0.72 0.38
CA TYR A 238 2.70 0.38 -0.56
C TYR A 238 1.48 1.33 -0.46
N LEU A 239 1.06 1.72 0.74
CA LEU A 239 0.01 2.73 0.92
C LEU A 239 0.45 4.10 0.37
N CYS A 240 1.71 4.49 0.57
CA CYS A 240 2.28 5.69 -0.03
C CYS A 240 2.25 5.60 -1.57
N PHE A 241 2.71 4.49 -2.13
CA PHE A 241 2.63 4.20 -3.58
C PHE A 241 1.21 4.34 -4.10
N LEU A 242 0.23 3.77 -3.38
CA LEU A 242 -1.17 3.81 -3.77
C LEU A 242 -1.70 5.25 -3.81
N VAL A 243 -1.40 6.06 -2.79
CA VAL A 243 -1.82 7.47 -2.76
C VAL A 243 -1.16 8.26 -3.90
N LEU A 244 0.16 8.12 -4.09
CA LEU A 244 0.90 8.86 -5.10
C LEU A 244 0.39 8.56 -6.52
N TYR A 245 0.17 7.28 -6.84
CA TYR A 245 -0.35 6.92 -8.16
C TYR A 245 -1.81 7.33 -8.36
N ASN A 246 -2.65 7.28 -7.33
CA ASN A 246 -4.06 7.68 -7.47
C ASN A 246 -4.27 9.19 -7.65
N GLN A 247 -3.24 10.02 -7.50
CA GLN A 247 -3.30 11.43 -7.91
C GLN A 247 -3.17 11.64 -9.42
N THR A 248 -2.51 10.70 -10.10
CA THR A 248 -2.18 10.84 -11.53
C THR A 248 -2.92 9.84 -12.42
N GLU A 249 -3.51 8.83 -11.81
CA GLU A 249 -4.07 7.66 -12.47
C GLU A 249 -5.24 7.13 -11.64
N SER A 250 -6.10 6.32 -12.25
CA SER A 250 -7.28 5.76 -11.60
C SER A 250 -7.08 4.28 -11.31
N THR A 251 -6.59 3.93 -10.12
CA THR A 251 -6.34 2.51 -9.74
C THR A 251 -7.27 1.95 -8.68
N LEU A 252 -7.93 2.81 -7.90
CA LEU A 252 -8.88 2.38 -6.88
C LEU A 252 -10.10 1.73 -7.53
N VAL A 253 -10.48 0.55 -7.02
CA VAL A 253 -11.65 -0.23 -7.47
C VAL A 253 -11.63 -0.57 -8.97
N SER A 254 -10.49 -0.38 -9.64
CA SER A 254 -10.36 -0.72 -11.06
C SER A 254 -10.43 -2.23 -11.27
N HIS A 255 -11.18 -2.66 -12.28
CA HIS A 255 -11.35 -4.07 -12.62
C HIS A 255 -10.00 -4.72 -12.97
N ASN A 256 -9.78 -5.97 -12.53
CA ASN A 256 -8.52 -6.71 -12.75
C ASN A 256 -7.24 -5.96 -12.34
N SER A 257 -7.33 -5.14 -11.29
CA SER A 257 -6.21 -4.35 -10.79
C SER A 257 -5.42 -5.09 -9.72
N ILE A 258 -4.17 -5.45 -10.02
CA ILE A 258 -3.22 -5.94 -9.00
C ILE A 258 -3.06 -4.93 -7.87
N PHE A 259 -3.15 -3.63 -8.17
CA PHE A 259 -3.07 -2.57 -7.16
C PHE A 259 -4.24 -2.68 -6.20
N TRP A 260 -5.49 -2.84 -6.67
CA TRP A 260 -6.62 -3.01 -5.77
C TRP A 260 -6.54 -4.32 -4.99
N ALA A 261 -6.14 -5.42 -5.65
CA ALA A 261 -5.98 -6.72 -4.99
C ALA A 261 -4.98 -6.70 -3.84
N LEU A 262 -3.84 -6.02 -4.00
CA LEU A 262 -2.85 -5.87 -2.93
C LEU A 262 -3.39 -5.04 -1.75
N TYR A 263 -4.19 -4.00 -2.02
CA TYR A 263 -4.82 -3.20 -0.97
C TYR A 263 -5.82 -4.04 -0.15
N VAL A 264 -6.63 -4.85 -0.84
CA VAL A 264 -7.56 -5.78 -0.19
C VAL A 264 -6.79 -6.83 0.62
N SER A 265 -5.73 -7.41 0.06
CA SER A 265 -4.87 -8.38 0.75
C SER A 265 -4.23 -7.82 2.03
N LEU A 266 -3.78 -6.57 2.00
CA LEU A 266 -3.28 -5.87 3.20
C LEU A 266 -4.35 -5.76 4.29
N THR A 267 -5.59 -5.48 3.89
CA THR A 267 -6.73 -5.36 4.81
C THR A 267 -7.01 -6.69 5.52
N PHE A 268 -6.98 -7.81 4.79
CA PHE A 268 -7.15 -9.16 5.38
C PHE A 268 -5.95 -9.61 6.20
N SER A 269 -4.73 -9.27 5.81
CA SER A 269 -3.51 -9.61 6.57
C SER A 269 -3.55 -9.02 7.99
N LYS A 270 -4.07 -7.79 8.12
CA LYS A 270 -4.38 -7.16 9.41
C LYS A 270 -5.43 -7.95 10.20
N ALA A 271 -6.53 -8.36 9.56
CA ALA A 271 -7.60 -9.09 10.23
C ALA A 271 -7.08 -10.40 10.83
N ASN A 272 -6.26 -11.15 10.09
CA ASN A 272 -5.63 -12.38 10.58
C ASN A 272 -4.68 -12.13 11.75
N ALA A 273 -3.89 -11.05 11.72
CA ALA A 273 -3.01 -10.68 12.82
C ALA A 273 -3.81 -10.36 14.10
N LEU A 274 -4.91 -9.60 14.00
CA LEU A 274 -5.77 -9.27 15.14
C LEU A 274 -6.47 -10.50 15.71
N ILE A 275 -6.99 -11.38 14.86
CA ILE A 275 -7.64 -12.63 15.27
C ILE A 275 -6.64 -13.52 16.02
N LYS A 276 -5.43 -13.68 15.49
CA LYS A 276 -4.38 -14.50 16.13
C LYS A 276 -4.04 -13.99 17.53
N THR A 277 -3.82 -12.69 17.69
CA THR A 277 -3.54 -12.10 19.01
C THR A 277 -4.70 -12.28 19.99
N SER A 278 -5.97 -12.21 19.53
CA SER A 278 -7.13 -12.45 20.40
C SER A 278 -7.24 -13.90 20.88
N ILE A 279 -6.93 -14.86 20.01
CA ILE A 279 -6.94 -16.30 20.35
C ILE A 279 -5.80 -16.61 21.33
N ASP A 280 -4.59 -16.10 21.07
CA ASP A 280 -3.43 -16.30 21.93
C ASP A 280 -3.71 -15.78 23.36
N ASN A 281 -4.30 -14.58 23.49
CA ASN A 281 -4.66 -14.02 24.79
C ASN A 281 -5.74 -14.84 25.53
N GLN A 282 -6.76 -15.34 24.83
CA GLN A 282 -7.79 -16.20 25.45
C GLN A 282 -7.23 -17.55 25.92
N SER A 283 -6.26 -18.12 25.20
CA SER A 283 -5.59 -19.35 25.61
C SER A 283 -4.75 -19.19 26.88
N ILE A 284 -4.13 -18.01 27.06
CA ILE A 284 -3.37 -17.66 28.27
C ILE A 284 -4.32 -17.50 29.46
N ASP A 285 -5.45 -16.83 29.28
CA ASP A 285 -6.46 -16.66 30.34
C ASP A 285 -7.01 -18.03 30.80
N HIS A 286 -7.33 -18.94 29.88
CA HIS A 286 -7.79 -20.29 30.24
C HIS A 286 -6.74 -21.11 30.99
N GLN A 287 -5.45 -21.03 30.60
CA GLN A 287 -4.37 -21.69 31.34
C GLN A 287 -4.16 -21.09 32.74
N SER A 288 -4.35 -19.78 32.90
CA SER A 288 -4.22 -19.11 34.20
C SER A 288 -5.34 -19.47 35.19
N ILE A 289 -6.56 -19.72 34.68
CA ILE A 289 -7.69 -20.19 35.48
C ILE A 289 -7.45 -21.63 35.97
N ASP A 290 -6.93 -22.51 35.11
CA ASP A 290 -6.63 -23.89 35.50
C ASP A 290 -5.51 -23.96 36.56
N TYR A 291 -4.47 -23.13 36.45
CA TYR A 291 -3.41 -23.06 37.48
C TYR A 291 -3.92 -22.54 38.84
N GLN A 292 -4.80 -21.54 38.87
CA GLN A 292 -5.40 -21.05 40.12
C GLN A 292 -6.35 -22.05 40.77
N SER A 293 -6.92 -22.97 40.00
CA SER A 293 -7.77 -24.05 40.54
C SER A 293 -6.97 -25.17 41.23
N ILE A 294 -5.70 -25.34 40.88
CA ILE A 294 -4.82 -26.38 41.44
C ILE A 294 -4.19 -25.96 42.79
N ASP A 295 -4.01 -24.65 43.03
CA ASP A 295 -3.32 -24.12 44.21
C ASP A 295 -4.26 -23.55 45.31
N SER A 296 -5.54 -23.93 45.32
CA SER A 296 -6.44 -23.52 46.41
C SER A 296 -6.13 -24.30 47.71
N PRO A 297 -5.73 -23.65 48.83
CA PRO A 297 -5.25 -24.30 50.04
C PRO A 297 -6.40 -24.81 50.95
N THR A 298 -7.41 -25.48 50.38
CA THR A 298 -8.60 -25.91 51.14
C THR A 298 -8.79 -27.43 51.26
N ASN A 299 -7.77 -28.24 50.98
CA ASN A 299 -7.89 -29.70 51.14
C ASN A 299 -6.67 -30.37 51.80
N ARG A 300 -6.16 -29.80 52.89
CA ARG A 300 -5.06 -30.38 53.70
C ARG A 300 -5.44 -30.83 55.11
N ASP A 301 -6.72 -30.86 55.46
CA ASP A 301 -7.16 -31.26 56.80
C ASP A 301 -8.05 -32.52 56.78
N SER A 302 -7.49 -33.66 56.38
CA SER A 302 -8.03 -34.97 56.77
C SER A 302 -7.03 -36.11 56.53
N MET A 303 -5.95 -36.17 57.32
CA MET A 303 -5.25 -37.44 57.54
C MET A 303 -5.01 -37.63 59.03
N ASN A 304 -5.72 -38.62 59.59
CA ASN A 304 -5.57 -39.10 60.96
C ASN A 304 -4.12 -39.56 61.24
N PRO A 305 -3.61 -39.35 62.46
CA PRO A 305 -2.32 -39.91 62.86
C PRO A 305 -2.46 -41.42 63.14
N LEU A 306 -1.60 -42.21 62.52
CA LEU A 306 -1.39 -43.63 62.84
C LEU A 306 -0.68 -43.76 64.22
N PRO A 307 -1.02 -44.79 65.02
CA PRO A 307 -0.40 -44.98 66.33
C PRO A 307 1.01 -45.58 66.21
N SER A 308 1.89 -45.12 67.08
CA SER A 308 3.23 -45.67 67.30
C SER A 308 3.21 -47.01 68.02
N PRO A 309 4.17 -47.90 67.74
CA PRO A 309 4.61 -48.89 68.72
C PRO A 309 6.08 -48.70 69.11
N HIS A 310 6.31 -48.77 70.43
CA HIS A 310 7.61 -48.82 71.08
C HIS A 310 8.33 -50.17 70.88
N SER A 311 9.67 -50.09 70.83
CA SER A 311 10.70 -51.06 71.29
C SER A 311 10.67 -52.47 70.69
N SER A 312 11.75 -53.02 70.14
CA SER A 312 12.99 -53.30 70.87
C SER A 312 14.01 -54.02 69.97
N SER A 313 15.28 -53.88 70.34
CA SER A 313 16.39 -54.83 70.18
C SER A 313 16.92 -55.24 68.79
N GLN A 314 18.19 -54.88 68.61
CA GLN A 314 19.32 -55.77 68.32
C GLN A 314 19.75 -56.06 66.86
N VAL A 315 21.01 -55.65 66.62
CA VAL A 315 22.13 -56.51 66.16
C VAL A 315 22.39 -56.61 64.64
N ALA A 316 23.53 -55.99 64.29
CA ALA A 316 24.64 -56.49 63.46
C ALA A 316 24.65 -56.38 61.92
N ARG A 317 25.75 -55.74 61.50
CA ARG A 317 26.76 -56.13 60.48
C ARG A 317 26.47 -55.86 59.00
N ASN A 318 27.43 -55.13 58.41
CA ASN A 318 28.20 -55.38 57.17
C ASN A 318 27.43 -56.03 56.00
N GLU A 319 27.46 -55.50 54.78
CA GLU A 319 28.57 -54.96 53.98
C GLU A 319 28.09 -53.84 53.04
#